data_AF-K1SN70-F1
#
_entry.id   AF-K1SN70-F1
#
_cell.length_a   1.000
_cell.length_b   1.000
_cell.length_c   1.000
_cell.angle_alpha   90.00
_cell.angle_beta   90.00
_cell.angle_gamma   90.00
#
_symmetry.space_group_name_H-M   'P 1'
#
loop_
_entity.id
_entity.type
_entity.pdbx_description
1 polymer ?
#
loop_
_entity_poly.entity_id
_entity_poly.type
_entity_poly.pdbx_seq_one_letter_code
_entity_poly.pdbx_strand_id
1 'polypeptide(L)'
;KLMSEQMNNPVNDCEKAKELLMDEIAAWNQLSERKRKIFTLLLQHEEEFRGFLIYVGAIEKDDAMIGVSEFILSEYKNHICAHADIPALAAQSPCGLAYALALIGTDDYQSVTPGWVLFHYPEVEHIIYMLCHTQCTDGCEYCNRMLDIHHNLKQLFGYDAFRTYDGEPLQEQASQAAVDGKSLLAIFPTGGGKSLTFQLPALMDGRTIHGLTVVISPLQSLMKDQVDNLADRGFTDAVTINGLLDPISRSLAIERVQSGDATLLYIAPEMLRSKTIERILMARHVVRFV
;
A
#
# COMPACT_ATOMS: atom_id res chain seq x y z
N LYS A 1 -4.42 20.20 -8.45
CA LYS A 1 -5.81 20.73 -8.40
C LYS A 1 -6.02 21.66 -9.59
N LEU A 2 -6.80 21.26 -10.60
CA LEU A 2 -7.24 22.16 -11.67
C LEU A 2 -8.30 23.11 -11.06
N MET A 3 -7.95 24.38 -10.91
CA MET A 3 -8.84 25.40 -10.36
C MET A 3 -9.77 25.93 -11.46
N SER A 4 -11.07 25.70 -11.34
CA SER A 4 -12.06 25.96 -12.39
C SER A 4 -12.53 27.43 -12.50
N GLU A 5 -11.97 28.35 -11.71
CA GLU A 5 -12.40 29.76 -11.67
C GLU A 5 -11.44 30.74 -12.37
N GLN A 6 -10.35 30.27 -12.98
CA GLN A 6 -9.48 31.14 -13.76
C GLN A 6 -10.02 31.30 -15.19
N MET A 7 -10.07 32.54 -15.69
CA MET A 7 -10.19 32.82 -17.13
C MET A 7 -9.14 31.99 -17.87
N ASN A 8 -9.55 31.29 -18.92
CA ASN A 8 -8.67 30.49 -19.79
C ASN A 8 -7.42 31.32 -20.14
N ASN A 9 -6.27 30.90 -19.61
CA ASN A 9 -5.00 31.59 -19.77
C ASN A 9 -3.99 30.60 -20.37
N PRO A 10 -4.01 30.45 -21.71
CA PRO A 10 -3.21 29.44 -22.38
C PRO A 10 -1.70 29.64 -22.16
N VAL A 11 -1.24 30.88 -21.93
CA VAL A 11 0.18 31.15 -21.65
C VAL A 11 0.56 30.57 -20.29
N ASN A 12 -0.21 30.86 -19.25
CA ASN A 12 0.00 30.31 -17.91
C ASN A 12 -0.15 28.77 -17.88
N ASP A 13 -1.07 28.21 -18.67
CA ASP A 13 -1.22 26.76 -18.79
C ASP A 13 0.02 26.13 -19.46
N CYS A 14 0.57 26.77 -20.50
CA CYS A 14 1.84 26.35 -21.11
C CYS A 14 3.03 26.49 -20.15
N GLU A 15 3.10 27.57 -19.36
CA GLU A 15 4.14 27.79 -18.37
C GLU A 15 4.10 26.70 -17.29
N LYS A 16 2.92 26.42 -16.73
CA LYS A 16 2.73 25.33 -15.75
C LYS A 16 3.01 23.96 -16.33
N ALA A 17 2.61 23.69 -17.58
CA ALA A 17 2.91 22.42 -18.23
C ALA A 17 4.42 22.25 -18.45
N LYS A 18 5.14 23.33 -18.77
CA LYS A 18 6.60 23.32 -18.86
C LYS A 18 7.25 23.08 -17.50
N GLU A 19 6.79 23.75 -16.45
CA GLU A 19 7.29 23.53 -15.08
C GLU A 19 7.11 22.08 -14.68
N LEU A 20 5.90 21.53 -14.84
CA LEU A 20 5.61 20.12 -14.57
C LEU A 20 6.53 19.18 -15.36
N LEU A 21 6.72 19.42 -16.67
CA LEU A 21 7.64 18.60 -17.47
C LEU A 21 9.07 18.65 -16.94
N MET A 22 9.55 19.81 -16.48
CA MET A 22 10.90 19.93 -15.91
C MET A 22 11.02 19.21 -14.57
N ASP A 23 9.96 19.22 -13.75
CA ASP A 23 9.89 18.45 -12.51
C ASP A 23 9.94 16.94 -12.79
N GLU A 24 9.20 16.44 -13.78
CA GLU A 24 9.23 15.03 -14.20
C GLU A 24 10.62 14.61 -14.74
N ILE A 25 11.28 15.48 -15.51
CA ILE A 25 12.65 15.24 -15.99
C ILE A 25 13.62 15.20 -14.81
N ALA A 26 13.48 16.10 -13.84
CA ALA A 26 14.31 16.11 -12.64
C ALA A 26 14.10 14.83 -11.82
N ALA A 27 12.85 14.40 -11.62
CA ALA A 27 12.49 13.16 -10.96
C ALA A 27 13.09 11.94 -11.68
N TRP A 28 12.96 11.86 -13.01
CA TRP A 28 13.56 10.81 -13.83
C TRP A 28 15.08 10.73 -13.63
N ASN A 29 15.77 11.87 -13.61
CA ASN A 29 17.22 11.91 -13.44
C ASN A 29 17.69 11.55 -12.02
N GLN A 30 16.81 11.63 -11.02
CA GLN A 30 17.08 11.16 -9.65
C GLN A 30 16.94 9.64 -9.51
N LEU A 31 16.25 8.97 -10.43
CA LEU A 31 16.13 7.52 -10.42
C LEU A 31 17.47 6.83 -10.66
N SER A 32 17.66 5.68 -10.01
CA SER A 32 18.79 4.80 -10.27
C SER A 32 18.83 4.40 -11.75
N GLU A 33 20.01 4.10 -12.27
CA GLU A 33 20.17 3.60 -13.65
C GLU A 33 19.31 2.36 -13.90
N ARG A 34 19.20 1.47 -12.91
CA ARG A 34 18.34 0.28 -12.97
C ARG A 34 16.86 0.64 -13.02
N LYS A 35 16.36 1.55 -12.17
CA LYS A 35 14.95 1.99 -12.23
C LYS A 35 14.61 2.60 -13.57
N ARG A 36 15.47 3.47 -14.10
CA ARG A 36 15.30 4.03 -15.45
C ARG A 36 15.20 2.92 -16.49
N LYS A 37 16.11 1.94 -16.45
CA LYS A 37 16.10 0.80 -17.38
C LYS A 37 14.85 -0.07 -17.25
N ILE A 38 14.40 -0.36 -16.03
CA ILE A 38 13.16 -1.11 -15.76
C ILE A 38 11.97 -0.39 -16.39
N PHE A 39 11.76 0.89 -16.08
CA PHE A 39 10.62 1.65 -16.60
C PHE A 39 10.69 1.84 -18.10
N THR A 40 11.88 2.06 -18.66
CA THR A 40 12.05 2.10 -20.12
C THR A 40 11.62 0.79 -20.77
N LEU A 41 12.13 -0.35 -20.28
CA LEU A 41 11.80 -1.64 -20.89
C LEU A 41 10.29 -1.91 -20.80
N LEU A 42 9.65 -1.64 -19.66
CA LEU A 42 8.22 -1.84 -19.49
C LEU A 42 7.36 -0.89 -20.36
N LEU A 43 7.77 0.37 -20.53
CA LEU A 43 6.88 1.42 -21.05
C LEU A 43 7.24 1.95 -22.45
N GLN A 44 8.38 1.58 -23.03
CA GLN A 44 8.83 2.15 -24.32
C GLN A 44 7.90 1.90 -25.51
N HIS A 45 7.04 0.88 -25.42
CA HIS A 45 6.05 0.51 -26.43
C HIS A 45 4.66 1.10 -26.16
N GLU A 46 4.46 1.70 -24.99
CA GLU A 46 3.21 2.37 -24.61
C GLU A 46 3.20 3.79 -25.16
N GLU A 47 2.15 4.14 -25.91
CA GLU A 47 2.07 5.40 -26.67
C GLU A 47 2.20 6.63 -25.75
N GLU A 48 1.59 6.55 -24.57
CA GLU A 48 1.53 7.61 -23.57
C GLU A 48 2.91 7.94 -22.97
N PHE A 49 3.82 6.97 -22.89
CA PHE A 49 5.13 7.12 -22.24
C PHE A 49 6.27 7.26 -23.24
N ARG A 50 6.11 6.73 -24.45
CA ARG A 50 7.14 6.72 -25.49
C ARG A 50 7.66 8.12 -25.82
N GLY A 51 6.79 9.13 -25.87
CA GLY A 51 7.20 10.51 -26.14
C GLY A 51 8.18 11.05 -25.11
N PHE A 52 7.91 10.82 -23.82
CA PHE A 52 8.80 11.21 -22.73
C PHE A 52 10.12 10.43 -22.79
N LEU A 53 10.06 9.12 -22.99
CA LEU A 53 11.26 8.26 -23.07
C LEU A 53 12.18 8.63 -24.25
N ILE A 54 11.62 9.05 -25.38
CA ILE A 54 12.40 9.63 -26.49
C ILE A 54 13.06 10.93 -26.04
N TYR A 55 12.32 11.82 -25.38
CA TYR A 55 12.82 13.12 -24.94
C TYR A 55 14.01 13.00 -23.97
N VAL A 56 13.93 12.09 -23.00
CA VAL A 56 15.02 11.83 -22.04
C VAL A 56 16.11 10.91 -22.60
N GLY A 57 16.02 10.49 -23.87
CA GLY A 57 17.01 9.67 -24.55
C GLY A 57 17.13 8.25 -24.01
N ALA A 58 16.04 7.68 -23.47
CA ALA A 58 16.05 6.39 -22.78
C ALA A 58 15.67 5.20 -23.66
N ILE A 59 15.07 5.39 -24.84
CA ILE A 59 14.61 4.29 -25.71
C ILE A 59 15.73 3.29 -26.01
N GLU A 60 15.45 2.01 -25.75
CA GLU A 60 16.35 0.90 -26.02
C GLU A 60 16.05 0.30 -27.40
N LYS A 61 17.09 -0.15 -28.11
CA LYS A 61 16.95 -0.78 -29.44
C LYS A 61 16.87 -2.31 -29.37
N ASP A 62 17.45 -2.88 -28.32
CA ASP A 62 17.45 -4.31 -28.08
C ASP A 62 16.26 -4.66 -27.17
N ASP A 63 15.25 -5.29 -27.75
CA ASP A 63 13.95 -5.61 -27.15
C ASP A 63 14.02 -6.78 -26.15
N ALA A 64 15.06 -6.80 -25.31
CA ALA A 64 15.31 -7.90 -24.39
C ALA A 64 14.47 -7.76 -23.11
N MET A 65 13.14 -7.93 -23.23
CA MET A 65 12.25 -8.22 -22.10
C MET A 65 12.76 -9.38 -21.23
N ILE A 66 13.60 -10.25 -21.81
CA ILE A 66 14.31 -11.35 -21.13
C ILE A 66 15.14 -10.87 -19.93
N GLY A 67 15.59 -9.60 -19.91
CA GLY A 67 16.38 -9.04 -18.80
C GLY A 67 15.59 -8.22 -17.76
N VAL A 68 14.34 -7.85 -18.02
CA VAL A 68 13.59 -6.93 -17.14
C VAL A 68 13.38 -7.52 -15.75
N SER A 69 13.11 -8.82 -15.68
CA SER A 69 12.89 -9.54 -14.41
C SER A 69 14.13 -9.54 -13.52
N GLU A 70 15.32 -9.70 -14.09
CA GLU A 70 16.58 -9.66 -13.33
C GLU A 70 16.84 -8.27 -12.77
N PHE A 71 16.60 -7.22 -13.57
CA PHE A 71 16.69 -5.85 -13.08
C PHE A 71 15.70 -5.59 -11.95
N ILE A 72 14.44 -6.01 -12.09
CA ILE A 72 13.40 -5.85 -11.05
C ILE A 72 13.81 -6.57 -9.77
N LEU A 73 14.17 -7.85 -9.83
CA LEU A 73 14.57 -8.62 -8.64
C LEU A 73 15.80 -8.02 -7.94
N SER A 74 16.73 -7.46 -8.70
CA SER A 74 17.93 -6.83 -8.14
C SER A 74 17.66 -5.46 -7.50
N GLU A 75 16.80 -4.65 -8.11
CA GLU A 75 16.49 -3.29 -7.65
C GLU A 75 15.51 -3.31 -6.47
N TYR A 76 14.52 -4.20 -6.52
CA TYR A 76 13.48 -4.36 -5.51
C TYR A 76 13.81 -5.49 -4.52
N LYS A 77 15.08 -5.87 -4.42
CA LYS A 77 15.54 -6.82 -3.41
C LYS A 77 15.06 -6.37 -2.03
N ASN A 78 14.55 -7.31 -1.24
CA ASN A 78 14.00 -7.09 0.10
C ASN A 78 12.71 -6.23 0.16
N HIS A 79 12.10 -5.91 -0.98
CA HIS A 79 10.80 -5.22 -1.09
C HIS A 79 9.72 -6.05 -1.78
N ILE A 80 10.10 -7.05 -2.58
CA ILE A 80 9.19 -8.00 -3.23
C ILE A 80 9.66 -9.45 -3.00
N CYS A 81 8.78 -10.40 -3.23
CA CYS A 81 9.11 -11.82 -3.22
C CYS A 81 10.11 -12.15 -4.34
N ALA A 82 11.22 -12.82 -3.98
CA ALA A 82 12.25 -13.23 -4.92
C ALA A 82 11.79 -14.26 -5.96
N HIS A 83 10.65 -14.91 -5.71
CA HIS A 83 10.06 -15.94 -6.57
C HIS A 83 8.73 -15.49 -7.19
N ALA A 84 8.41 -14.19 -7.15
CA ALA A 84 7.25 -13.66 -7.86
C ALA A 84 7.41 -13.88 -9.38
N ASP A 85 6.32 -14.25 -10.06
CA ASP A 85 6.32 -14.50 -11.51
C ASP A 85 6.31 -13.18 -12.31
N ILE A 86 7.40 -12.41 -12.16
CA ILE A 86 7.63 -11.16 -12.87
C ILE A 86 7.56 -11.33 -14.39
N PRO A 87 8.10 -12.41 -15.01
CA PRO A 87 7.93 -12.64 -16.45
C PRO A 87 6.47 -12.66 -16.88
N ALA A 88 5.60 -13.37 -16.15
CA ALA A 88 4.17 -13.40 -16.47
C ALA A 88 3.51 -12.03 -16.29
N LEU A 89 3.84 -11.31 -15.20
CA LEU A 89 3.29 -9.98 -14.93
C LEU A 89 3.71 -8.96 -16.01
N ALA A 90 4.99 -8.95 -16.39
CA ALA A 90 5.52 -8.06 -17.43
C ALA A 90 4.92 -8.35 -18.81
N ALA A 91 4.63 -9.62 -19.12
CA ALA A 91 3.98 -10.00 -20.38
C ALA A 91 2.48 -9.66 -20.41
N GLN A 92 1.79 -9.70 -19.27
CA GLN A 92 0.34 -9.49 -19.19
C GLN A 92 -0.05 -8.02 -19.01
N SER A 93 0.64 -7.29 -18.14
CA SER A 93 0.41 -5.85 -17.91
C SER A 93 1.73 -5.16 -17.57
N PRO A 94 2.52 -4.76 -18.59
CA PRO A 94 3.79 -4.08 -18.36
C PRO A 94 3.58 -2.69 -17.73
N CYS A 95 2.54 -1.97 -18.16
CA CYS A 95 2.17 -0.67 -17.60
C CYS A 95 1.67 -0.78 -16.15
N GLY A 96 0.79 -1.75 -15.86
CA GLY A 96 0.36 -2.02 -14.48
C GLY A 96 1.53 -2.42 -13.58
N LEU A 97 2.46 -3.23 -14.09
CA LEU A 97 3.68 -3.60 -13.37
C LEU A 97 4.57 -2.38 -13.10
N ALA A 98 4.72 -1.46 -14.05
CA ALA A 98 5.46 -0.22 -13.85
C ALA A 98 4.84 0.64 -12.73
N TYR A 99 3.51 0.81 -12.71
CA TYR A 99 2.85 1.52 -11.61
C TYR A 99 3.02 0.81 -10.27
N ALA A 100 2.87 -0.52 -10.21
CA ALA A 100 3.09 -1.29 -8.99
C ALA A 100 4.52 -1.08 -8.45
N LEU A 101 5.53 -1.16 -9.31
CA LEU A 101 6.93 -0.95 -8.95
C LEU A 101 7.26 0.50 -8.58
N ALA A 102 6.53 1.49 -9.12
CA ALA A 102 6.67 2.88 -8.71
C ALA A 102 6.15 3.14 -7.29
N LEU A 103 5.22 2.32 -6.81
CA LEU A 103 4.61 2.41 -5.47
C LEU A 103 5.31 1.52 -4.44
N ILE A 104 5.93 0.42 -4.87
CA ILE A 104 6.67 -0.48 -3.97
C ILE A 104 8.04 0.11 -3.62
N GLY A 105 8.41 0.02 -2.34
CA GLY A 105 9.74 0.41 -1.88
C GLY A 105 9.99 1.92 -1.92
N THR A 106 8.91 2.72 -1.91
CA THR A 106 8.98 4.14 -1.61
C THR A 106 9.09 4.32 -0.11
N ASP A 107 10.10 5.06 0.35
CA ASP A 107 10.20 5.48 1.75
C ASP A 107 9.16 6.56 2.12
N ASP A 108 8.49 7.12 1.12
CA ASP A 108 7.43 8.10 1.30
C ASP A 108 6.08 7.42 1.58
N TYR A 109 5.64 7.54 2.82
CA TYR A 109 4.34 7.04 3.31
C TYR A 109 3.13 7.71 2.64
N GLN A 110 3.34 8.80 1.88
CA GLN A 110 2.31 9.45 1.05
C GLN A 110 2.15 8.80 -0.33
N SER A 111 2.94 7.78 -0.66
CA SER A 111 2.90 7.04 -1.93
C SER A 111 1.73 6.05 -1.97
N VAL A 112 0.52 6.53 -1.74
CA VAL A 112 -0.71 5.77 -1.96
C VAL A 112 -0.99 5.67 -3.45
N THR A 113 -1.55 4.54 -3.88
CA THR A 113 -2.00 4.38 -5.27
C THR A 113 -2.99 5.49 -5.63
N PRO A 114 -2.68 6.37 -6.59
CA PRO A 114 -3.59 7.45 -6.94
C PRO A 114 -4.92 6.88 -7.45
N GLY A 115 -6.04 7.49 -7.06
CA GLY A 115 -7.36 6.98 -7.46
C GLY A 115 -7.58 6.89 -8.97
N TRP A 116 -6.90 7.72 -9.77
CA TRP A 116 -6.93 7.61 -11.23
C TRP A 116 -6.17 6.38 -11.74
N VAL A 117 -5.06 6.00 -11.10
CA VAL A 117 -4.32 4.76 -11.44
C VAL A 117 -5.21 3.56 -11.15
N LEU A 118 -5.88 3.52 -9.99
CA LEU A 118 -6.83 2.45 -9.66
C LEU A 118 -8.00 2.35 -10.65
N PHE A 119 -8.43 3.49 -11.20
CA PHE A 119 -9.52 3.52 -12.18
C PHE A 119 -9.07 3.06 -13.57
N HIS A 120 -7.89 3.47 -14.03
CA HIS A 120 -7.38 3.17 -15.38
C HIS A 120 -6.61 1.85 -15.47
N TYR A 121 -5.98 1.43 -14.37
CA TYR A 121 -5.16 0.23 -14.23
C TYR A 121 -5.55 -0.54 -12.96
N PRO A 122 -6.79 -1.08 -12.90
CA PRO A 122 -7.30 -1.78 -11.72
C PRO A 122 -6.48 -3.01 -11.33
N GLU A 123 -5.71 -3.58 -12.27
CA GLU A 123 -4.81 -4.71 -12.02
C GLU A 123 -3.62 -4.36 -11.12
N VAL A 124 -3.28 -3.09 -10.94
CA VAL A 124 -2.12 -2.66 -10.14
C VAL A 124 -2.17 -3.22 -8.73
N GLU A 125 -3.34 -3.23 -8.07
CA GLU A 125 -3.49 -3.80 -6.74
C GLU A 125 -3.22 -5.31 -6.72
N HIS A 126 -3.69 -6.02 -7.75
CA HIS A 126 -3.44 -7.44 -7.90
C HIS A 126 -1.95 -7.73 -8.16
N ILE A 127 -1.28 -6.90 -8.98
CA ILE A 127 0.16 -7.03 -9.23
C ILE A 127 0.95 -6.79 -7.95
N ILE A 128 0.62 -5.74 -7.18
CA ILE A 128 1.22 -5.46 -5.88
C ILE A 128 1.03 -6.67 -4.95
N TYR A 129 -0.18 -7.24 -4.88
CA TYR A 129 -0.44 -8.46 -4.11
C TYR A 129 0.43 -9.63 -4.57
N MET A 130 0.52 -9.88 -5.88
CA MET A 130 1.35 -10.97 -6.42
C MET A 130 2.83 -10.79 -6.09
N LEU A 131 3.35 -9.57 -6.13
CA LEU A 131 4.74 -9.24 -5.79
C LEU A 131 5.02 -9.31 -4.28
N CYS A 132 4.09 -8.83 -3.45
CA CYS A 132 4.34 -8.55 -2.03
C CYS A 132 3.71 -9.56 -1.06
N HIS A 133 2.64 -10.28 -1.43
CA HIS A 133 1.88 -11.17 -0.56
C HIS A 133 2.01 -12.65 -0.93
N THR A 134 2.60 -12.97 -2.07
CA THR A 134 2.83 -14.36 -2.47
C THR A 134 3.92 -14.99 -1.60
N GLN A 135 3.51 -15.89 -0.69
CA GLN A 135 4.45 -16.69 0.10
C GLN A 135 5.09 -17.77 -0.78
N CYS A 136 6.38 -17.64 -1.04
CA CYS A 136 7.15 -18.71 -1.65
C CYS A 136 7.72 -19.66 -0.58
N THR A 137 7.93 -20.92 -0.93
CA THR A 137 8.51 -21.95 -0.04
C THR A 137 10.03 -21.89 0.07
N ASP A 138 10.68 -21.02 -0.69
CA ASP A 138 12.08 -21.18 -1.09
C ASP A 138 13.04 -20.26 -0.32
N GLY A 139 12.83 -20.11 1.00
CA GLY A 139 13.77 -19.39 1.88
C GLY A 139 13.98 -17.92 1.53
N CYS A 140 13.00 -17.27 0.89
CA CYS A 140 13.06 -15.87 0.49
C CYS A 140 13.20 -14.94 1.71
N GLU A 141 14.25 -14.11 1.70
CA GLU A 141 14.55 -13.14 2.76
C GLU A 141 13.40 -12.15 2.98
N TYR A 142 12.79 -11.65 1.89
CA TYR A 142 11.63 -10.77 1.96
C TYR A 142 10.44 -11.46 2.65
N CYS A 143 10.04 -12.65 2.20
CA CYS A 143 8.88 -13.35 2.77
C CYS A 143 9.09 -13.66 4.26
N ASN A 144 10.27 -14.17 4.62
CA ASN A 144 10.62 -14.50 6.01
C ASN A 144 10.65 -13.27 6.93
N ARG A 145 10.89 -12.08 6.37
CA ARG A 145 10.94 -10.83 7.15
C ARG A 145 9.58 -10.12 7.18
N MET A 146 8.90 -10.04 6.05
CA MET A 146 7.73 -9.18 5.86
C MET A 146 6.40 -9.94 5.99
N LEU A 147 6.37 -11.25 5.71
CA LEU A 147 5.15 -12.08 5.71
C LEU A 147 5.10 -13.11 6.85
N ASP A 148 6.23 -13.40 7.50
CA ASP A 148 6.28 -14.29 8.66
C ASP A 148 5.63 -13.61 9.88
N ILE A 149 4.57 -14.22 10.38
CA ILE A 149 3.79 -13.68 11.51
C ILE A 149 4.54 -13.76 12.84
N HIS A 150 5.44 -14.73 13.04
CA HIS A 150 6.22 -14.86 14.28
C HIS A 150 7.33 -13.82 14.32
N HIS A 151 8.01 -13.60 13.18
CA HIS A 151 8.98 -12.53 13.04
C HIS A 151 8.33 -11.18 13.34
N ASN A 152 7.20 -10.88 12.69
CA ASN A 152 6.52 -9.60 12.86
C ASN A 152 5.87 -9.45 14.23
N LEU A 153 5.36 -10.52 14.84
CA LEU A 153 4.88 -10.50 16.22
C LEU A 153 5.96 -9.99 17.18
N LYS A 154 7.18 -10.52 17.06
CA LYS A 154 8.31 -10.12 17.89
C LYS A 154 8.78 -8.71 17.57
N GLN A 155 8.94 -8.37 16.29
CA GLN A 155 9.43 -7.05 15.86
C GLN A 155 8.46 -5.92 16.19
N LEU A 156 7.15 -6.13 16.02
CA LEU A 156 6.13 -5.10 16.20
C LEU A 156 5.63 -5.03 17.64
N PHE A 157 5.38 -6.17 18.28
CA PHE A 157 4.72 -6.22 19.58
C PHE A 157 5.63 -6.68 20.72
N GLY A 158 6.84 -7.14 20.42
CA GLY A 158 7.80 -7.62 21.43
C GLY A 158 7.40 -8.96 22.07
N TYR A 159 6.46 -9.70 21.48
CA TYR A 159 6.03 -11.00 21.99
C TYR A 159 6.83 -12.14 21.35
N ASP A 160 7.32 -13.07 22.16
CA ASP A 160 8.09 -14.22 21.66
C ASP A 160 7.21 -15.33 21.07
N ALA A 161 5.93 -15.40 21.45
CA ALA A 161 4.99 -16.40 20.95
C ALA A 161 3.54 -15.90 21.00
N PHE A 162 2.70 -16.46 20.13
CA PHE A 162 1.25 -16.27 20.19
C PHE A 162 0.67 -16.95 21.44
N ARG A 163 -0.47 -16.42 21.91
CA ARG A 163 -1.21 -17.05 23.00
C ARG A 163 -1.95 -18.29 22.49
N THR A 164 -1.86 -19.36 23.26
CA THR A 164 -2.65 -20.58 23.09
C THR A 164 -3.82 -20.62 24.07
N TYR A 165 -4.93 -21.22 23.67
CA TYR A 165 -6.14 -21.36 24.48
C TYR A 165 -6.51 -22.84 24.54
N ASP A 166 -6.47 -23.45 25.74
CA ASP A 166 -6.69 -24.89 25.93
C ASP A 166 -5.83 -25.79 25.03
N GLY A 167 -4.59 -25.35 24.76
CA GLY A 167 -3.66 -26.03 23.86
C GLY A 167 -3.81 -25.69 22.37
N GLU A 168 -4.85 -24.93 22.00
CA GLU A 168 -5.12 -24.54 20.62
C GLU A 168 -4.47 -23.18 20.28
N PRO A 169 -3.74 -23.07 19.16
CA PRO A 169 -3.07 -21.83 18.73
C PRO A 169 -4.01 -20.88 17.97
N LEU A 170 -5.20 -20.61 18.54
CA LEU A 170 -6.26 -19.83 17.87
C LEU A 170 -5.80 -18.44 17.40
N GLN A 171 -4.95 -17.77 18.19
CA GLN A 171 -4.45 -16.44 17.86
C GLN A 171 -3.51 -16.46 16.65
N GLU A 172 -2.64 -17.47 16.59
CA GLU A 172 -1.72 -17.69 15.48
C GLU A 172 -2.48 -18.05 14.20
N GLN A 173 -3.41 -19.01 14.28
CA GLN A 173 -4.24 -19.42 13.15
C GLN A 173 -5.05 -18.27 12.56
N ALA A 174 -5.66 -17.43 13.41
CA ALA A 174 -6.41 -16.26 12.96
C ALA A 174 -5.49 -15.20 12.32
N SER A 175 -4.29 -14.97 12.89
CA SER A 175 -3.32 -14.03 12.34
C SER A 175 -2.78 -14.52 10.99
N GLN A 176 -2.42 -15.80 10.88
CA GLN A 176 -1.95 -16.40 9.64
C GLN A 176 -3.02 -16.35 8.56
N ALA A 177 -4.26 -16.73 8.87
CA ALA A 177 -5.35 -16.67 7.93
C ALA A 177 -5.61 -15.23 7.42
N ALA A 178 -5.48 -14.23 8.30
CA ALA A 178 -5.59 -12.84 7.89
C ALA A 178 -4.45 -12.39 6.97
N VAL A 179 -3.19 -12.77 7.25
CA VAL A 179 -2.03 -12.50 6.36
C VAL A 179 -2.18 -13.20 5.01
N ASP A 180 -2.72 -14.42 4.99
CA ASP A 180 -3.01 -15.18 3.77
C ASP A 180 -4.18 -14.57 2.94
N GLY A 181 -4.80 -13.48 3.42
CA GLY A 181 -5.94 -12.84 2.76
C GLY A 181 -7.25 -13.65 2.83
N LYS A 182 -7.39 -14.57 3.79
CA LYS A 182 -8.59 -15.40 3.94
C LYS A 182 -9.67 -14.68 4.74
N SER A 183 -10.93 -14.83 4.33
CA SER A 183 -12.09 -14.49 5.15
C SER A 183 -12.24 -15.48 6.31
N LEU A 184 -12.37 -14.97 7.54
CA LEU A 184 -12.44 -15.81 8.74
C LEU A 184 -13.43 -15.29 9.78
N LEU A 185 -13.94 -16.20 10.61
CA LEU A 185 -14.71 -15.88 11.82
C LEU A 185 -13.88 -16.27 13.06
N ALA A 186 -13.47 -15.26 13.82
CA ALA A 186 -12.62 -15.42 15.00
C ALA A 186 -13.44 -15.20 16.29
N ILE A 187 -13.64 -16.27 17.08
CA ILE A 187 -14.34 -16.21 18.37
C ILE A 187 -13.31 -16.39 19.48
N PHE A 188 -13.11 -15.33 20.26
CA PHE A 188 -12.15 -15.29 21.37
C PHE A 188 -12.87 -15.00 22.69
N PRO A 189 -12.39 -15.56 23.82
CA PRO A 189 -12.82 -15.10 25.14
C PRO A 189 -12.41 -13.64 25.35
N THR A 190 -13.12 -12.92 26.22
CA THR A 190 -12.76 -11.54 26.59
C THR A 190 -11.33 -11.50 27.15
N GLY A 191 -10.53 -10.53 26.70
CA GLY A 191 -9.10 -10.46 27.05
C GLY A 191 -8.21 -11.48 26.33
N GLY A 192 -8.79 -12.31 25.45
CA GLY A 192 -8.11 -13.33 24.65
C GLY A 192 -7.18 -12.81 23.55
N GLY A 193 -6.81 -11.52 23.57
CA GLY A 193 -5.88 -10.96 22.59
C GLY A 193 -6.43 -10.90 21.16
N LYS A 194 -7.75 -10.85 20.98
CA LYS A 194 -8.41 -10.75 19.66
C LYS A 194 -7.91 -9.55 18.84
N SER A 195 -7.61 -8.42 19.47
CA SER A 195 -7.11 -7.24 18.74
C SER A 195 -5.84 -7.53 17.94
N LEU A 196 -4.96 -8.37 18.49
CA LEU A 196 -3.70 -8.71 17.84
C LEU A 196 -3.93 -9.41 16.50
N THR A 197 -4.97 -10.23 16.38
CA THR A 197 -5.19 -11.06 15.17
C THR A 197 -5.53 -10.24 13.94
N PHE A 198 -5.91 -8.98 14.11
CA PHE A 198 -6.11 -8.04 13.00
C PHE A 198 -5.14 -6.86 13.01
N GLN A 199 -4.62 -6.46 14.17
CA GLN A 199 -3.61 -5.39 14.25
C GLN A 199 -2.27 -5.82 13.65
N LEU A 200 -1.83 -7.06 13.94
CA LEU A 200 -0.59 -7.60 13.37
C LEU A 200 -0.61 -7.60 11.83
N PRO A 201 -1.60 -8.24 11.16
CA PRO A 201 -1.65 -8.21 9.70
C PRO A 201 -1.86 -6.79 9.15
N ALA A 202 -2.63 -5.91 9.82
CA ALA A 202 -2.80 -4.54 9.37
C ALA A 202 -1.49 -3.75 9.33
N LEU A 203 -0.65 -3.88 10.36
CA LEU A 203 0.65 -3.21 10.43
C LEU A 203 1.65 -3.81 9.44
N MET A 204 1.55 -5.12 9.17
CA MET A 204 2.33 -5.78 8.12
C MET A 204 1.95 -5.22 6.73
N ASP A 205 0.65 -5.16 6.42
CA ASP A 205 0.13 -4.61 5.16
C ASP A 205 0.46 -3.12 5.00
N GLY A 206 0.42 -2.35 6.09
CA GLY A 206 0.81 -0.94 6.10
C GLY A 206 2.28 -0.72 5.73
N ARG A 207 3.18 -1.64 6.11
CA ARG A 207 4.62 -1.57 5.82
C ARG A 207 5.00 -2.08 4.43
N THR A 208 4.26 -3.05 3.89
CA THR A 208 4.60 -3.67 2.60
C THR A 208 3.97 -2.94 1.42
N ILE A 209 2.72 -2.49 1.57
CA ILE A 209 1.90 -2.01 0.44
C ILE A 209 1.09 -0.75 0.77
N HIS A 210 1.39 -0.07 1.89
CA HIS A 210 0.65 1.10 2.39
C HIS A 210 -0.87 0.87 2.47
N GLY A 211 -1.24 -0.38 2.76
CA GLY A 211 -2.62 -0.84 2.79
C GLY A 211 -3.41 -0.27 3.96
N LEU A 212 -4.70 -0.01 3.75
CA LEU A 212 -5.61 0.41 4.81
C LEU A 212 -6.41 -0.80 5.33
N THR A 213 -6.30 -1.09 6.62
CA THR A 213 -7.25 -1.96 7.32
C THR A 213 -8.31 -1.13 8.02
N VAL A 214 -9.58 -1.46 7.79
CA VAL A 214 -10.73 -0.77 8.39
C VAL A 214 -11.37 -1.65 9.44
N VAL A 215 -11.34 -1.23 10.70
CA VAL A 215 -11.93 -1.92 11.85
C VAL A 215 -13.23 -1.25 12.23
N ILE A 216 -14.34 -1.97 12.11
CA ILE A 216 -15.68 -1.46 12.39
C ILE A 216 -16.05 -1.83 13.82
N SER A 217 -16.21 -0.83 14.70
CA SER A 217 -16.52 -1.05 16.12
C SER A 217 -17.68 -0.19 16.61
N PRO A 218 -18.68 -0.76 17.28
CA PRO A 218 -19.77 0.02 17.87
C PRO A 218 -19.36 0.78 19.14
N LEU A 219 -18.22 0.44 19.76
CA LEU A 219 -17.78 1.00 21.04
C LEU A 219 -16.75 2.10 20.83
N GLN A 220 -17.21 3.36 20.80
CA GLN A 220 -16.35 4.50 20.50
C GLN A 220 -15.25 4.76 21.55
N SER A 221 -15.51 4.47 22.83
CA SER A 221 -14.47 4.54 23.87
C SER A 221 -13.36 3.52 23.62
N LEU A 222 -13.74 2.28 23.29
CA LEU A 222 -12.78 1.23 22.98
C LEU A 222 -11.93 1.57 21.75
N MET A 223 -12.50 2.21 20.74
CA MET A 223 -11.74 2.66 19.56
C MET A 223 -10.61 3.61 19.94
N LYS A 224 -10.89 4.60 20.81
CA LYS A 224 -9.88 5.53 21.31
C LYS A 224 -8.80 4.78 22.10
N ASP A 225 -9.21 3.91 23.02
CA ASP A 225 -8.26 3.12 23.80
C ASP A 225 -7.36 2.27 22.89
N GLN A 226 -7.88 1.69 21.80
CA GLN A 226 -7.05 0.92 20.85
C GLN A 226 -6.03 1.80 20.14
N VAL A 227 -6.42 2.99 19.68
CA VAL A 227 -5.50 3.93 19.01
C VAL A 227 -4.44 4.44 19.98
N ASP A 228 -4.83 4.85 21.19
CA ASP A 228 -3.90 5.35 22.20
C ASP A 228 -2.89 4.24 22.61
N ASN A 229 -3.35 3.00 22.81
CA ASN A 229 -2.47 1.87 23.10
C ASN A 229 -1.48 1.54 21.96
N LEU A 230 -1.86 1.76 20.71
CA LEU A 230 -0.97 1.59 19.55
C LEU A 230 0.05 2.74 19.48
N ALA A 231 -0.39 3.98 19.71
CA ALA A 231 0.47 5.15 19.75
C ALA A 231 1.52 5.05 20.86
N ASP A 232 1.16 4.56 22.05
CA ASP A 232 2.07 4.31 23.17
C ASP A 232 3.16 3.26 22.83
N ARG A 233 2.89 2.40 21.85
CA ARG A 233 3.85 1.42 21.31
C ARG A 233 4.65 1.94 20.11
N GLY A 234 4.44 3.20 19.72
CA GLY A 234 5.11 3.83 18.59
C GLY A 234 4.37 3.71 17.25
N PHE A 235 3.16 3.13 17.22
CA PHE A 235 2.32 3.05 16.01
C PHE A 235 1.39 4.25 15.93
N THR A 236 1.90 5.35 15.35
CA THR A 236 1.15 6.60 15.23
C THR A 236 0.20 6.64 14.04
N ASP A 237 0.26 5.64 13.15
CA ASP A 237 -0.49 5.46 11.91
C ASP A 237 -1.89 4.83 12.09
N ALA A 238 -2.33 4.65 13.34
CA ALA A 238 -3.71 4.32 13.67
C ALA A 238 -4.55 5.58 13.90
N VAL A 239 -5.77 5.61 13.35
CA VAL A 239 -6.72 6.71 13.52
C VAL A 239 -8.12 6.20 13.84
N THR A 240 -8.95 7.07 14.41
CA THR A 240 -10.37 6.80 14.68
C THR A 240 -11.26 7.82 13.97
N ILE A 241 -12.40 7.38 13.47
CA ILE A 241 -13.48 8.25 12.96
C ILE A 241 -14.80 7.82 13.60
N ASN A 242 -15.36 8.69 14.43
CA ASN A 242 -16.63 8.45 15.11
C ASN A 242 -17.36 9.78 15.39
N GLY A 243 -18.58 9.69 15.95
CA GLY A 243 -19.42 10.84 16.25
C GLY A 243 -18.96 11.71 17.42
N LEU A 244 -18.04 11.23 18.27
CA LEU A 244 -17.51 11.98 19.43
C LEU A 244 -16.37 12.92 19.07
N LEU A 245 -15.75 12.76 17.89
CA LEU A 245 -14.69 13.66 17.43
C LEU A 245 -15.26 15.04 17.08
N ASP A 246 -14.56 16.08 17.52
CA ASP A 246 -14.83 17.44 17.05
C ASP A 246 -14.53 17.56 15.54
N PRO A 247 -15.10 18.57 14.85
CA PRO A 247 -14.95 18.71 13.41
C PRO A 247 -13.50 18.81 12.91
N ILE A 248 -12.60 19.40 13.71
CA ILE A 248 -11.19 19.59 13.32
C ILE A 248 -10.48 18.24 13.39
N SER A 249 -10.58 17.54 14.53
CA SER A 249 -9.99 16.20 14.70
C SER A 249 -10.51 15.20 13.67
N ARG A 250 -11.81 15.27 13.35
CA ARG A 250 -12.40 14.43 12.30
C ARG A 250 -11.85 14.77 10.91
N SER A 251 -11.69 16.06 10.60
CA SER A 251 -11.10 16.48 9.32
C SER A 251 -9.66 15.99 9.18
N LEU A 252 -8.86 16.09 10.25
CA LEU A 252 -7.49 15.60 10.26
C LEU A 252 -7.43 14.07 10.11
N ALA A 253 -8.30 13.32 10.78
CA ALA A 253 -8.36 11.88 10.62
C ALA A 253 -8.71 11.47 9.17
N ILE A 254 -9.65 12.18 8.53
CA ILE A 254 -10.02 11.98 7.13
C ILE A 254 -8.83 12.28 6.21
N GLU A 255 -8.12 13.38 6.45
CA GLU A 255 -6.93 13.76 5.67
C GLU A 255 -5.85 12.68 5.76
N ARG A 256 -5.56 12.19 6.97
CA ARG A 256 -4.57 11.12 7.19
C ARG A 256 -4.96 9.81 6.51
N VAL A 257 -6.25 9.47 6.49
CA VAL A 257 -6.74 8.34 5.71
C VAL A 257 -6.60 8.60 4.21
N GLN A 258 -6.80 9.82 3.73
CA GLN A 258 -6.70 10.12 2.32
C GLN A 258 -5.25 10.18 1.83
N SER A 259 -4.32 10.67 2.65
CA SER A 259 -2.91 10.86 2.27
C SER A 259 -2.08 9.58 2.30
N GLY A 260 -2.48 8.56 3.07
CA GLY A 260 -1.66 7.36 3.29
C GLY A 260 -1.13 7.21 4.70
N ASP A 261 -1.12 8.30 5.48
CA ASP A 261 -0.59 8.39 6.85
C ASP A 261 -1.32 7.48 7.87
N ALA A 262 -2.47 6.94 7.48
CA ALA A 262 -3.19 5.93 8.25
C ALA A 262 -3.15 4.57 7.54
N THR A 263 -2.70 3.55 8.28
CA THR A 263 -2.72 2.13 7.88
C THR A 263 -3.83 1.37 8.61
N LEU A 264 -4.29 1.88 9.76
CA LEU A 264 -5.38 1.30 10.54
C LEU A 264 -6.43 2.36 10.87
N LEU A 265 -7.65 2.15 10.39
CA LEU A 265 -8.80 3.02 10.65
C LEU A 265 -9.83 2.31 11.52
N TYR A 266 -9.99 2.77 12.76
CA TYR A 266 -11.16 2.43 13.56
C TYR A 266 -12.34 3.33 13.16
N ILE A 267 -13.44 2.74 12.73
CA ILE A 267 -14.64 3.51 12.34
C ILE A 267 -15.91 3.03 13.03
N ALA A 268 -16.75 3.98 13.45
CA ALA A 268 -18.06 3.67 13.99
C ALA A 268 -19.06 3.34 12.85
N PRO A 269 -19.95 2.34 13.00
CA PRO A 269 -20.81 1.87 11.92
C PRO A 269 -21.67 2.97 11.27
N GLU A 270 -22.13 3.94 12.04
CA GLU A 270 -22.93 5.07 11.55
C GLU A 270 -22.18 5.95 10.55
N MET A 271 -20.84 6.01 10.65
CA MET A 271 -20.01 6.84 9.78
C MET A 271 -19.89 6.28 8.36
N LEU A 272 -20.06 4.97 8.18
CA LEU A 272 -20.01 4.32 6.86
C LEU A 272 -21.13 4.78 5.93
N ARG A 273 -22.18 5.42 6.45
CA ARG A 273 -23.26 6.03 5.64
C ARG A 273 -22.87 7.37 5.02
N SER A 274 -21.72 7.93 5.41
CA SER A 274 -21.24 9.22 4.92
C SER A 274 -20.62 9.09 3.54
N LYS A 275 -21.07 9.93 2.59
CA LYS A 275 -20.49 10.04 1.24
C LYS A 275 -19.02 10.44 1.25
N THR A 276 -18.57 11.18 2.27
CA THR A 276 -17.15 11.53 2.44
C THR A 276 -16.32 10.29 2.78
N ILE A 277 -16.83 9.44 3.68
CA ILE A 277 -16.16 8.19 4.08
C ILE A 277 -16.10 7.22 2.90
N GLU A 278 -17.21 7.05 2.18
CA GLU A 278 -17.25 6.24 0.96
C GLU A 278 -16.17 6.68 -0.04
N ARG A 279 -16.05 8.00 -0.28
CA ARG A 279 -15.07 8.54 -1.23
C ARG A 279 -13.63 8.28 -0.82
N ILE A 280 -13.27 8.47 0.46
CA ILE A 280 -11.88 8.26 0.91
C ILE A 280 -11.51 6.77 0.92
N LEU A 281 -12.47 5.88 1.23
CA LEU A 281 -12.23 4.44 1.19
C LEU A 281 -12.07 3.95 -0.26
N MET A 282 -12.82 4.49 -1.22
CA MET A 282 -12.64 4.18 -2.64
C MET A 282 -11.33 4.74 -3.22
N ALA A 283 -10.74 5.75 -2.58
CA ALA A 283 -9.48 6.35 -3.00
C ALA A 283 -8.24 5.72 -2.33
N ARG A 284 -8.43 4.67 -1.52
CA ARG A 284 -7.36 3.95 -0.83
C ARG A 284 -7.43 2.47 -1.20
N HIS A 285 -6.26 1.83 -1.23
CA HIS A 285 -6.17 0.38 -1.27
C HIS A 285 -6.60 -0.20 0.09
N VAL A 286 -7.88 -0.55 0.20
CA VAL A 286 -8.43 -1.17 1.41
C VAL A 286 -8.18 -2.68 1.36
N VAL A 287 -7.24 -3.15 2.17
CA VAL A 287 -6.80 -4.55 2.16
C VAL A 287 -7.77 -5.44 2.94
N ARG A 288 -8.42 -4.89 3.98
CA ARG A 288 -9.25 -5.68 4.89
C ARG A 288 -10.29 -4.86 5.63
N PHE A 289 -11.45 -5.47 5.83
CA PHE A 289 -12.45 -5.05 6.82
C PHE A 289 -12.47 -6.04 7.99
N VAL A 290 -12.61 -5.51 9.20
CA VAL A 290 -12.66 -6.27 10.47
C VAL A 290 -13.90 -5.90 11.24
#